data_AF-A0A9X4FKL0-F1
#
_entry.id   AF-A0A9X4FKL0-F1
#
_cell.length_a   1.000
_cell.length_b   1.000
_cell.length_c   1.000
_cell.angle_alpha   90.00
_cell.angle_beta   90.00
_cell.angle_gamma   90.00
#
_symmetry.space_group_name_H-M   'P 1'
#
loop_
_entity.id
_entity.type
_entity.pdbx_description
1 polymer ?
#
loop_
_entity_poly.entity_id
_entity_poly.type
_entity_poly.pdbx_seq_one_letter_code
_entity_poly.pdbx_strand_id
1 'polypeptide(L)'
;LINTLLRYAAMTILFIGLTACGNQEETQAATANIEVSISSNSHWGTLVFDLQAIADNTVISHVVINRGNCRLPAGTASELSRNVSLQFGQTYTGYSNNCTVDNVKEIEVTSSAGTFVYTF
;
A
#
# COMPACT_ATOMS: atom_id res chain seq x y z
N LEU A 1 32.92 12.45 63.13
CA LEU A 1 31.85 11.65 62.50
C LEU A 1 30.61 12.52 62.37
N ILE A 2 29.91 12.47 61.22
CA ILE A 2 28.55 13.01 60.90
C ILE A 2 28.46 14.05 59.76
N ASN A 3 29.49 14.85 59.44
CA ASN A 3 29.30 16.00 58.51
C ASN A 3 29.85 15.90 57.07
N THR A 4 30.45 14.78 56.66
CA THR A 4 30.95 14.62 55.27
C THR A 4 30.18 13.58 54.45
N LEU A 5 29.32 12.77 55.07
CA LEU A 5 28.47 11.80 54.37
C LEU A 5 27.24 12.43 53.72
N LEU A 6 26.80 13.61 54.18
CA LEU A 6 25.58 14.26 53.66
C LEU A 6 25.79 15.00 52.32
N ARG A 7 27.04 15.26 51.90
CA ARG A 7 27.33 15.96 50.63
C ARG A 7 27.44 15.04 49.43
N TYR A 8 27.70 13.75 49.63
CA TYR A 8 27.77 12.78 48.53
C TYR A 8 26.43 12.13 48.19
N ALA A 9 25.41 12.29 49.04
CA ALA A 9 24.07 11.76 48.78
C ALA A 9 23.24 12.58 47.78
N ALA A 10 23.68 13.78 47.40
CA ALA A 10 22.93 14.70 46.53
C ALA A 10 23.42 14.72 45.06
N MET A 11 24.36 13.86 44.67
CA MET A 11 24.96 13.86 43.32
C MET A 11 24.94 12.48 42.64
N THR A 12 23.93 11.67 42.94
CA THR A 12 23.70 10.38 42.26
C THR A 12 22.20 10.11 42.05
N ILE A 13 21.42 11.16 41.79
CA ILE A 13 20.04 11.04 41.29
C ILE A 13 19.94 11.84 40.00
N LEU A 14 20.68 11.43 38.96
CA LEU A 14 20.48 11.96 37.61
C LEU A 14 20.86 10.96 36.51
N PHE A 15 20.60 9.68 36.72
CA PHE A 15 20.75 8.63 35.69
C PHE A 15 19.65 7.56 35.78
N ILE A 16 18.40 7.99 35.93
CA ILE A 16 17.24 7.13 35.62
C ILE A 16 16.32 7.90 34.68
N GLY A 17 16.90 8.39 33.59
CA GLY A 17 16.17 8.64 32.36
C GLY A 17 16.18 7.37 31.55
N LEU A 18 15.41 6.36 31.98
CA LEU A 18 14.95 5.32 31.07
C LEU A 18 14.03 6.03 30.07
N THR A 19 14.58 6.61 29.02
CA THR A 19 13.85 6.59 27.76
C THR A 19 13.84 5.12 27.39
N ALA A 20 12.80 4.43 27.84
CA ALA A 20 12.30 3.28 27.12
C ALA A 20 12.18 3.76 25.68
N CYS A 21 13.16 3.44 24.84
CA CYS A 21 12.87 3.13 23.46
C CYS A 21 11.97 1.91 23.56
N GLY A 22 10.69 2.15 23.89
CA GLY A 22 9.66 1.21 23.50
C GLY A 22 9.97 0.95 22.04
N ASN A 23 9.96 -0.32 21.65
CA ASN A 23 9.78 -0.67 20.26
C ASN A 23 8.52 0.07 19.82
N GLN A 24 8.68 1.31 19.36
CA GLN A 24 7.95 1.79 18.23
C GLN A 24 8.35 0.76 17.18
N GLU A 25 7.52 -0.26 17.02
CA GLU A 25 7.10 -0.63 15.69
C GLU A 25 6.71 0.70 15.03
N GLU A 26 7.72 1.41 14.50
CA GLU A 26 7.54 2.23 13.33
C GLU A 26 6.87 1.26 12.38
N THR A 27 5.54 1.36 12.31
CA THR A 27 4.79 0.88 11.19
C THR A 27 5.38 1.68 10.04
N GLN A 28 6.45 1.14 9.44
CA GLN A 28 7.11 1.70 8.29
C GLN A 28 5.98 1.94 7.31
N ALA A 29 5.67 3.22 7.06
CA ALA A 29 4.52 3.59 6.26
C ALA A 29 4.66 2.82 4.94
N ALA A 30 3.71 1.92 4.69
CA ALA A 30 3.74 1.06 3.52
C ALA A 30 3.90 1.95 2.29
N THR A 31 4.99 1.78 1.56
CA THR A 31 5.22 2.52 0.31
C THR A 31 4.56 1.75 -0.81
N ALA A 32 3.76 2.43 -1.63
CA ALA A 32 3.17 1.84 -2.82
C ALA A 32 4.27 1.24 -3.71
N ASN A 33 4.04 0.02 -4.19
CA ASN A 33 4.96 -0.71 -5.07
C ASN A 33 4.36 -0.99 -6.46
N ILE A 34 3.25 -0.31 -6.76
CA ILE A 34 2.52 -0.34 -8.02
C ILE A 34 2.29 1.11 -8.47
N GLU A 35 2.31 1.34 -9.78
CA GLU A 35 1.74 2.52 -10.42
C GLU A 35 0.48 2.10 -11.21
N VAL A 36 -0.54 2.96 -11.25
CA VAL A 36 -1.80 2.69 -11.92
C VAL A 36 -2.04 3.70 -13.02
N SER A 37 -2.35 3.22 -14.22
CA SER A 37 -2.85 4.04 -15.32
C SER A 37 -4.17 3.49 -15.85
N ILE A 38 -4.97 4.37 -16.46
CA ILE A 38 -6.27 4.00 -17.02
C ILE A 38 -6.39 4.48 -18.46
N SER A 39 -7.07 3.70 -19.28
CA SER A 39 -7.37 4.04 -20.66
C SER A 39 -8.72 3.49 -21.10
N SER A 40 -9.22 4.02 -22.21
CA SER A 40 -10.46 3.53 -22.82
C SER A 40 -10.12 2.39 -23.78
N ASN A 41 -10.83 1.26 -23.64
CA ASN A 41 -10.74 0.16 -24.57
C ASN A 41 -11.17 0.62 -25.97
N SER A 42 -10.33 0.43 -26.98
CA SER A 42 -10.59 0.94 -28.33
C SER A 42 -11.79 0.29 -29.04
N HIS A 43 -12.19 -0.91 -28.62
CA HIS A 43 -13.30 -1.63 -29.23
C HIS A 43 -14.64 -1.40 -28.52
N TRP A 44 -14.64 -1.38 -27.19
CA TRP A 44 -15.87 -1.27 -26.39
C TRP A 44 -16.05 0.06 -25.66
N GLY A 45 -15.03 0.92 -25.62
CA GLY A 45 -15.04 2.18 -24.85
C GLY A 45 -15.01 1.99 -23.33
N THR A 46 -15.00 0.75 -22.85
CA THR A 46 -14.96 0.40 -21.44
C THR A 46 -13.58 0.64 -20.83
N LEU A 47 -13.51 0.72 -19.50
CA LEU A 47 -12.28 0.95 -18.76
C LEU A 47 -11.28 -0.21 -18.95
N VAL A 48 -10.05 0.18 -19.25
CA VAL A 48 -8.83 -0.61 -19.09
C VAL A 48 -8.01 0.03 -17.98
N PHE A 49 -7.46 -0.78 -17.08
CA PHE A 49 -6.51 -0.32 -16.07
C PHE A 49 -5.23 -1.15 -16.14
N ASP A 50 -4.10 -0.48 -16.06
CA ASP A 50 -2.77 -1.09 -16.08
C ASP A 50 -2.13 -0.91 -14.71
N LEU A 51 -1.65 -2.01 -14.13
CA LEU A 51 -0.95 -2.06 -12.85
C LEU A 51 0.51 -2.41 -13.12
N GLN A 52 1.40 -1.42 -13.05
CA GLN A 52 2.83 -1.61 -13.29
C GLN A 52 3.59 -1.73 -11.97
N ALA A 53 4.45 -2.74 -11.84
CA ALA A 53 5.34 -2.86 -10.69
C ALA A 53 6.48 -1.83 -10.73
N ILE A 54 6.61 -1.06 -9.64
CA ILE A 54 7.73 -0.11 -9.44
C ILE A 54 8.74 -0.61 -8.40
N ALA A 55 8.59 -1.86 -7.95
CA ALA A 55 9.56 -2.58 -7.12
C ALA A 55 9.99 -3.88 -7.80
N ASP A 56 11.11 -4.46 -7.37
CA ASP A 56 11.68 -5.69 -7.95
C ASP A 56 10.69 -6.85 -8.00
N ASN A 57 9.85 -6.99 -6.98
CA ASN A 57 8.80 -8.00 -6.92
C ASN A 57 7.58 -7.47 -6.17
N THR A 58 6.40 -7.74 -6.71
CA THR A 58 5.12 -7.44 -6.07
C THR A 58 4.08 -8.49 -6.45
N VAL A 59 3.18 -8.78 -5.52
CA VAL A 59 2.07 -9.71 -5.74
C VAL A 59 0.78 -8.95 -5.54
N ILE A 60 -0.01 -8.80 -6.61
CA ILE A 60 -1.32 -8.17 -6.58
C ILE A 60 -2.36 -9.25 -6.25
N SER A 61 -3.17 -9.02 -5.23
CA SER A 61 -4.19 -9.98 -4.79
C SER A 61 -5.62 -9.46 -4.94
N HIS A 62 -5.80 -8.13 -5.03
CA HIS A 62 -7.12 -7.55 -5.13
C HIS A 62 -7.12 -6.21 -5.86
N VAL A 63 -8.19 -5.95 -6.59
CA VAL A 63 -8.48 -4.66 -7.22
C VAL A 63 -9.95 -4.34 -7.04
N VAL A 64 -10.28 -3.18 -6.48
CA VAL A 64 -11.64 -2.66 -6.35
C VAL A 64 -11.72 -1.31 -7.04
N ILE A 65 -12.68 -1.13 -7.93
CA ILE A 65 -12.86 0.12 -8.68
C ILE A 65 -14.14 0.80 -8.20
N ASN A 66 -14.06 2.08 -7.84
CA ASN A 66 -15.16 2.88 -7.27
C ASN A 66 -15.91 2.14 -6.15
N ARG A 67 -15.19 1.59 -5.16
CA ARG A 67 -15.77 0.81 -4.04
C ARG A 67 -16.63 -0.39 -4.49
N GLY A 68 -16.34 -0.94 -5.66
CA GLY A 68 -17.04 -2.10 -6.22
C GLY A 68 -18.21 -1.74 -7.14
N ASN A 69 -18.46 -0.46 -7.39
CA ASN A 69 -19.48 -0.04 -8.36
C ASN A 69 -19.09 -0.37 -9.81
N CYS A 70 -17.79 -0.46 -10.08
CA CYS A 70 -17.24 -0.93 -11.35
C CYS A 70 -16.86 -2.40 -11.22
N ARG A 71 -17.62 -3.28 -11.87
CA ARG A 71 -17.45 -4.73 -11.83
C ARG A 71 -16.30 -5.15 -12.74
N LEU A 72 -15.57 -6.15 -12.27
CA LEU A 72 -14.56 -6.84 -13.06
C LEU A 72 -15.25 -8.00 -13.81
N PRO A 73 -14.96 -8.20 -15.10
CA PRO A 73 -15.44 -9.37 -15.82
C PRO A 73 -14.80 -10.65 -15.22
N ALA A 74 -15.44 -11.79 -15.46
CA ALA A 74 -15.03 -13.07 -14.86
C ALA A 74 -13.56 -13.44 -15.15
N GLY A 75 -13.03 -13.09 -16.32
CA GLY A 75 -11.62 -13.29 -16.68
C GLY A 75 -10.68 -12.54 -15.74
N THR A 76 -10.78 -11.21 -15.70
CA THR A 76 -9.98 -10.35 -14.81
C THR A 76 -10.15 -10.73 -13.33
N ALA A 77 -11.39 -11.00 -12.88
CA ALA A 77 -11.64 -11.44 -11.51
C ALA A 77 -10.96 -12.78 -11.20
N SER A 78 -10.99 -13.73 -12.14
CA SER A 78 -10.35 -15.04 -11.97
C SER A 78 -8.83 -14.95 -11.98
N GLU A 79 -8.24 -14.09 -12.81
CA GLU A 79 -6.80 -13.85 -12.82
C GLU A 79 -6.33 -13.26 -11.49
N LEU A 80 -7.00 -12.21 -11.00
CA LEU A 80 -6.68 -11.58 -9.72
C LEU A 80 -6.85 -12.54 -8.54
N SER A 81 -7.86 -13.43 -8.57
CA SER A 81 -8.05 -14.45 -7.52
C SER A 81 -6.90 -15.45 -7.38
N ARG A 82 -6.05 -15.59 -8.41
CA ARG A 82 -4.86 -16.45 -8.39
C ARG A 82 -3.61 -15.74 -7.89
N ASN A 83 -3.74 -14.46 -7.54
CA ASN A 83 -2.65 -13.51 -7.32
C ASN A 83 -1.78 -13.32 -8.57
N VAL A 84 -1.46 -12.07 -8.88
CA VAL A 84 -0.64 -11.70 -10.03
C VAL A 84 0.73 -11.24 -9.54
N SER A 85 1.75 -12.05 -9.79
CA SER A 85 3.15 -11.70 -9.47
C SER A 85 3.76 -10.91 -10.63
N LEU A 86 4.32 -9.75 -10.33
CA LEU A 86 5.01 -8.88 -11.28
C LEU A 86 6.42 -8.57 -10.78
N GLN A 87 7.36 -8.55 -11.70
CA GLN A 87 8.71 -8.01 -11.51
C GLN A 87 8.76 -6.53 -11.91
N PHE A 88 9.81 -5.80 -11.51
CA PHE A 88 9.99 -4.39 -11.86
C PHE A 88 9.73 -4.10 -13.35
N GLY A 89 8.87 -3.11 -13.60
CA GLY A 89 8.46 -2.68 -14.94
C GLY A 89 7.43 -3.57 -15.65
N GLN A 90 7.12 -4.76 -15.11
CA GLN A 90 6.04 -5.59 -15.65
C GLN A 90 4.67 -5.01 -15.31
N THR A 91 3.72 -5.23 -16.22
CA THR A 91 2.39 -4.67 -16.14
C THR A 91 1.33 -5.76 -16.22
N TYR A 92 0.34 -5.70 -15.33
CA TYR A 92 -0.91 -6.43 -15.46
C TYR A 92 -2.00 -5.52 -16.02
N THR A 93 -2.66 -5.95 -17.08
CA THR A 93 -3.79 -5.23 -17.69
C THR A 93 -5.10 -5.89 -17.31
N GLY A 94 -5.97 -5.13 -16.65
CA GLY A 94 -7.32 -5.55 -16.31
C GLY A 94 -8.39 -4.68 -16.96
N TYR A 95 -9.64 -5.14 -16.89
CA TYR A 95 -10.78 -4.50 -17.53
C TYR A 95 -11.94 -4.35 -16.56
N SER A 96 -12.80 -3.36 -16.75
CA SER A 96 -14.13 -3.29 -16.14
C SER A 96 -15.19 -3.19 -17.21
N ASN A 97 -16.26 -3.97 -17.10
CA ASN A 97 -17.27 -4.08 -18.16
C ASN A 97 -18.37 -3.01 -18.11
N ASN A 98 -18.56 -2.35 -16.97
CA ASN A 98 -19.65 -1.39 -16.76
C ASN A 98 -19.18 0.03 -16.42
N CYS A 99 -17.87 0.29 -16.53
CA CYS A 99 -17.29 1.61 -16.32
C CYS A 99 -16.46 2.06 -17.51
N THR A 100 -16.36 3.38 -17.67
CA THR A 100 -15.52 4.08 -18.64
C THR A 100 -14.53 4.97 -17.88
N VAL A 101 -13.48 5.45 -18.54
CA VAL A 101 -12.47 6.33 -17.92
C VAL A 101 -13.10 7.52 -17.19
N ASP A 102 -14.06 8.20 -17.82
CA ASP A 102 -14.71 9.40 -17.25
C ASP A 102 -15.46 9.16 -15.92
N ASN A 103 -15.91 7.91 -15.72
CA ASN A 103 -16.72 7.52 -14.57
C ASN A 103 -15.89 6.91 -13.43
N VAL A 104 -14.61 6.61 -13.64
CA VAL A 104 -13.71 6.18 -12.57
C VAL A 104 -13.34 7.38 -11.71
N LYS A 105 -13.31 7.17 -10.39
CA LYS A 105 -12.89 8.15 -9.38
C LYS A 105 -11.78 7.58 -8.50
N GLU A 106 -11.84 6.30 -8.20
CA GLU A 106 -10.81 5.61 -7.43
C GLU A 106 -10.63 4.16 -7.87
N ILE A 107 -9.38 3.70 -7.81
CA ILE A 107 -8.99 2.29 -7.90
C ILE A 107 -8.21 1.95 -6.63
N GLU A 108 -8.72 1.02 -5.84
CA GLU A 108 -8.04 0.41 -4.72
C GLU A 108 -7.31 -0.84 -5.19
N VAL A 109 -6.01 -0.94 -4.91
CA VAL A 109 -5.16 -2.08 -5.25
C VAL A 109 -4.55 -2.62 -3.98
N THR A 110 -4.74 -3.92 -3.74
CA THR A 110 -4.06 -4.65 -2.67
C THR A 110 -2.90 -5.43 -3.26
N SER A 111 -1.69 -5.11 -2.82
CA SER A 111 -0.45 -5.78 -3.17
C SER A 111 0.24 -6.35 -1.93
N SER A 112 1.36 -7.04 -2.14
CA SER A 112 2.24 -7.52 -1.06
C SER A 112 2.80 -6.42 -0.17
N ALA A 113 2.78 -5.15 -0.59
CA ALA A 113 3.21 -4.01 0.22
C ALA A 113 2.07 -3.40 1.05
N GLY A 114 0.81 -3.67 0.71
CA GLY A 114 -0.35 -3.08 1.38
C GLY A 114 -1.49 -2.78 0.42
N THR A 115 -2.50 -2.06 0.92
CA THR A 115 -3.64 -1.59 0.13
C THR A 115 -3.51 -0.09 -0.13
N PHE A 116 -3.60 0.29 -1.39
CA PHE A 116 -3.39 1.67 -1.84
C PHE A 116 -4.56 2.12 -2.71
N VAL A 117 -5.00 3.36 -2.55
CA VAL A 117 -6.08 3.97 -3.33
C VAL A 117 -5.50 5.01 -4.28
N TYR A 118 -5.77 4.85 -5.57
CA TYR A 118 -5.36 5.76 -6.64
C TYR A 118 -6.59 6.52 -7.14
N THR A 119 -6.52 7.84 -7.18
CA THR A 119 -7.64 8.71 -7.58
C THR A 119 -7.40 9.33 -8.96
N PHE A 120 -8.48 9.49 -9.74
CA PHE A 120 -8.46 9.97 -11.13
C PHE A 120 -9.43 11.11 -11.37
#